data_AF-A0A512BKR1-F1
#
_entry.id   AF-A0A512BKR1-F1
#
_cell.length_a   1.000
_cell.length_b   1.000
_cell.length_c   1.000
_cell.angle_alpha   90.00
_cell.angle_beta   90.00
_cell.angle_gamma   90.00
#
_symmetry.space_group_name_H-M   'P 1'
#
loop_
_entity.id
_entity.type
_entity.pdbx_description
1 polymer ?
#
loop_
_entity_poly.entity_id
_entity_poly.type
_entity_poly.pdbx_seq_one_letter_code
_entity_poly.pdbx_strand_id
1 'polypeptide(L)'
;MRAQNIDVSPGSVALIRTGTARYWGANGSDHTKIGQHDSSGIGLKAAKWLVEQKGALMIGSDTSGLEYVPPKPEDSQAMGGSFNPVHVYLLTEQGVHILEFNNLEQLAADRAYEFAYILSTNAIRGTVAGTALRPIALR
;
A
#
# COMPACT_ATOMS: atom_id res chain seq x y z
N MET A 1 -12.96 -4.68 -5.98
CA MET A 1 -12.85 -5.32 -7.31
C MET A 1 -14.20 -5.56 -7.97
N ARG A 2 -15.07 -6.50 -7.53
CA ARG A 2 -16.39 -6.74 -8.19
C ARG A 2 -17.23 -5.47 -8.41
N ALA A 3 -17.38 -4.64 -7.38
CA ALA A 3 -18.11 -3.37 -7.48
C ALA A 3 -17.48 -2.34 -8.44
N GLN A 4 -16.19 -2.47 -8.72
CA GLN A 4 -15.42 -1.61 -9.63
C GLN A 4 -15.30 -2.20 -11.04
N ASN A 5 -15.76 -3.44 -11.24
CA ASN A 5 -15.61 -4.21 -12.47
C ASN A 5 -14.17 -4.23 -13.04
N ILE A 6 -13.19 -4.46 -12.15
CA ILE A 6 -11.77 -4.60 -12.51
C ILE A 6 -11.20 -5.89 -11.90
N ASP A 7 -10.07 -6.34 -12.45
CA ASP A 7 -9.21 -7.37 -11.87
C ASP A 7 -7.76 -6.89 -11.79
N VAL A 8 -6.94 -7.57 -10.99
CA VAL A 8 -5.49 -7.36 -10.91
C VAL A 8 -4.81 -8.37 -11.81
N SER A 9 -4.08 -7.88 -12.82
CA SER A 9 -3.28 -8.74 -13.70
C SER A 9 -1.82 -8.80 -13.26
N PRO A 10 -1.07 -9.85 -13.60
CA PRO A 10 0.35 -9.95 -13.28
C PRO A 10 1.13 -8.71 -13.73
N GLY A 11 2.00 -8.19 -12.87
CA GLY A 11 2.76 -6.96 -13.09
C GLY A 11 2.05 -5.67 -12.68
N SER A 12 0.80 -5.73 -12.24
CA SER A 12 0.04 -4.54 -11.79
C SER A 12 0.56 -4.01 -10.44
N VAL A 13 0.42 -2.70 -10.24
CA VAL A 13 0.53 -2.06 -8.93
C VAL A 13 -0.86 -2.00 -8.30
N ALA A 14 -1.03 -2.61 -7.13
CA ALA A 14 -2.30 -2.61 -6.40
C ALA A 14 -2.34 -1.48 -5.37
N LEU A 15 -3.14 -0.44 -5.62
CA LEU A 15 -3.31 0.69 -4.70
C LEU A 15 -4.62 0.55 -3.90
N ILE A 16 -4.52 0.53 -2.58
CA ILE A 16 -5.63 0.31 -1.65
C ILE A 16 -5.91 1.61 -0.90
N ARG A 17 -7.07 2.20 -1.17
CA ARG A 17 -7.55 3.38 -0.43
C ARG A 17 -8.30 2.94 0.83
N THR A 18 -7.69 3.19 1.99
CA THR A 18 -8.32 3.10 3.31
C THR A 18 -9.13 4.35 3.62
N GLY A 19 -8.73 5.49 3.04
CA GLY A 19 -9.32 6.80 3.25
C GLY A 19 -8.62 7.64 4.32
N THR A 20 -7.48 7.21 4.86
CA THR A 20 -6.71 7.97 5.87
C THR A 20 -6.18 9.29 5.30
N ALA A 21 -5.75 9.31 4.04
CA ALA A 21 -5.17 10.52 3.42
C ALA A 21 -6.14 11.72 3.38
N ARG A 22 -7.45 11.50 3.47
CA ARG A 22 -8.43 12.61 3.55
C ARG A 22 -8.23 13.52 4.77
N TYR A 23 -7.59 13.01 5.82
CA TYR A 23 -7.32 13.75 7.05
C TYR A 23 -5.98 14.49 7.02
N TRP A 24 -5.21 14.37 5.93
CA TRP A 24 -3.90 15.00 5.81
C TRP A 24 -3.96 16.54 5.82
N GLY A 25 -5.04 17.13 5.29
CA GLY A 25 -5.14 18.58 5.17
C GLY A 25 -4.02 19.18 4.30
N ALA A 26 -3.56 20.38 4.65
CA ALA A 26 -2.55 21.09 3.85
C ALA A 26 -1.13 20.50 3.97
N ASN A 27 -0.77 19.97 5.15
CA ASN A 27 0.61 19.58 5.47
C ASN A 27 0.72 18.43 6.49
N GLY A 28 -0.38 17.75 6.80
CA GLY A 28 -0.39 16.63 7.75
C GLY A 28 -0.35 17.04 9.22
N SER A 29 -0.59 18.31 9.59
CA SER A 29 -0.33 18.77 10.96
C SER A 29 -1.23 18.17 12.06
N ASP A 30 -2.41 17.64 11.72
CA ASP A 30 -3.32 17.02 12.69
C ASP A 30 -2.97 15.54 12.89
N HIS A 31 -1.85 15.30 13.57
CA HIS A 31 -1.36 13.94 13.86
C HIS A 31 -2.35 13.13 14.68
N THR A 32 -3.13 13.78 15.57
CA THR A 32 -4.14 13.10 16.38
C THR A 32 -5.24 12.55 15.48
N LYS A 33 -5.75 13.35 14.53
CA LYS A 33 -6.80 12.90 13.62
C LYS A 33 -6.30 11.83 12.65
N ILE A 34 -5.10 12.00 12.10
CA ILE A 34 -4.50 11.01 11.18
C ILE A 34 -4.28 9.68 11.92
N GLY A 35 -3.69 9.72 13.11
CA GLY A 35 -3.36 8.54 13.91
C GLY A 35 -4.58 7.69 14.32
N GLN A 36 -5.79 8.25 14.33
CA GLN A 36 -7.03 7.48 14.56
C GLN A 36 -7.34 6.49 13.43
N HIS A 37 -6.76 6.69 12.25
CA HIS A 37 -7.11 5.94 11.03
C HIS A 37 -5.90 5.26 10.38
N ASP A 38 -4.69 5.73 10.68
CA ASP A 38 -3.44 5.33 10.03
C ASP A 38 -3.05 3.87 10.25
N SER A 39 -3.63 3.19 11.24
CA SER A 39 -3.43 1.76 11.46
C SER A 39 -4.34 0.85 10.60
N SER A 40 -5.11 1.44 9.68
CA SER A 40 -5.94 0.69 8.73
C SER A 40 -5.07 0.10 7.61
N GLY A 41 -5.34 -1.15 7.23
CA GLY A 41 -4.56 -1.78 6.17
C GLY A 41 -4.97 -3.21 5.86
N ILE A 42 -4.19 -3.87 5.01
CA ILE A 42 -4.40 -5.27 4.65
C ILE A 42 -3.81 -6.23 5.69
N GLY A 43 -4.36 -7.45 5.75
CA GLY A 43 -3.75 -8.55 6.50
C GLY A 43 -2.97 -9.50 5.59
N LEU A 44 -2.27 -10.46 6.19
CA LEU A 44 -1.36 -11.37 5.48
C LEU A 44 -2.08 -12.19 4.39
N LYS A 45 -3.31 -12.65 4.67
CA LYS A 45 -4.14 -13.37 3.69
C LYS A 45 -4.39 -12.56 2.40
N ALA A 46 -4.64 -11.27 2.52
CA ALA A 46 -4.90 -10.41 1.36
C ALA A 46 -3.61 -10.14 0.57
N ALA A 47 -2.49 -9.92 1.28
CA ALA A 47 -1.17 -9.78 0.67
C ALA A 47 -0.80 -11.02 -0.15
N LYS A 48 -0.92 -12.22 0.44
CA LYS A 48 -0.67 -13.50 -0.24
C LYS A 48 -1.52 -13.67 -1.49
N TRP A 49 -2.80 -13.35 -1.40
CA TRP A 49 -3.68 -13.43 -2.56
C TRP A 49 -3.29 -12.44 -3.67
N LEU A 50 -2.93 -11.19 -3.35
CA LEU A 50 -2.47 -10.21 -4.33
C LEU A 50 -1.16 -10.62 -5.01
N VAL A 51 -0.23 -11.24 -4.27
CA VAL A 51 1.06 -11.67 -4.81
C VAL A 51 0.93 -13.01 -5.55
N GLU A 52 0.52 -14.06 -4.86
CA GLU A 52 0.57 -15.44 -5.36
C GLU A 52 -0.48 -15.73 -6.42
N GLN A 53 -1.68 -15.15 -6.29
CA GLN A 53 -2.80 -15.44 -7.20
C GLN A 53 -2.95 -14.38 -8.28
N LYS A 54 -2.54 -13.13 -8.01
CA LYS A 54 -2.71 -12.00 -8.93
C LYS A 54 -1.42 -11.47 -9.53
N GLY A 55 -0.27 -11.84 -8.99
CA GLY A 55 1.03 -11.42 -9.52
C GLY A 55 1.29 -9.92 -9.38
N ALA A 56 0.79 -9.28 -8.32
CA ALA A 56 1.04 -7.87 -8.08
C ALA A 56 2.54 -7.59 -7.93
N LEU A 57 3.05 -6.61 -8.69
CA LEU A 57 4.46 -6.19 -8.64
C LEU A 57 4.75 -5.36 -7.39
N MET A 58 3.75 -4.62 -6.93
CA MET A 58 3.86 -3.65 -5.84
C MET A 58 2.49 -3.44 -5.23
N ILE A 59 2.45 -3.22 -3.92
CA ILE A 59 1.21 -2.99 -3.17
C ILE A 59 1.34 -1.70 -2.39
N GLY A 60 0.37 -0.82 -2.55
CA GLY A 60 0.38 0.51 -1.94
C GLY A 60 -0.88 0.85 -1.18
N SER A 61 -0.75 1.77 -0.24
CA SER A 61 -1.90 2.37 0.45
C SER A 61 -1.69 3.85 0.73
N ASP A 62 -2.74 4.45 1.26
CA ASP A 62 -2.79 5.82 1.76
C ASP A 62 -2.54 5.92 3.29
N THR A 63 -1.97 4.87 3.91
CA THR A 63 -1.50 4.87 5.31
C THR A 63 0.02 4.81 5.40
N SER A 64 0.54 5.02 6.62
CA SER A 64 1.97 4.95 6.92
C SER A 64 2.57 3.55 7.00
N GLY A 65 1.72 2.50 6.96
CA GLY A 65 2.18 1.14 7.20
C GLY A 65 1.60 0.07 6.29
N LEU A 66 0.69 0.38 5.35
CA LEU A 66 0.01 -0.57 4.43
C LEU A 66 -0.85 -1.67 5.10
N GLU A 67 -0.42 -2.24 6.21
CA GLU A 67 -1.04 -3.33 6.93
C GLU A 67 -1.80 -2.86 8.16
N TYR A 68 -2.75 -3.69 8.58
CA TYR A 68 -3.53 -3.41 9.78
C TYR A 68 -2.66 -3.59 11.03
N VAL A 69 -2.66 -2.59 11.91
CA VAL A 69 -1.90 -2.61 13.18
C VAL A 69 -2.85 -2.44 14.37
N PRO A 70 -2.77 -3.26 15.43
CA PRO A 70 -1.86 -4.41 15.57
C PRO A 70 -2.24 -5.59 14.66
N PRO A 71 -1.27 -6.39 14.20
CA PRO A 71 -1.58 -7.56 13.37
C PRO A 71 -2.36 -8.60 14.17
N LYS A 72 -3.03 -9.50 13.46
CA LYS A 72 -3.62 -10.67 14.09
C LYS A 72 -2.51 -11.55 14.69
N PRO A 73 -2.69 -12.15 15.88
CA PRO A 73 -1.67 -12.99 16.50
C PRO A 73 -1.15 -14.10 15.58
N GLU A 74 -2.04 -14.75 14.83
CA GLU A 74 -1.67 -15.80 13.88
C GLU A 74 -0.80 -15.29 12.71
N ASP A 75 -1.08 -14.09 12.19
CA ASP A 75 -0.31 -13.48 11.11
C ASP A 75 1.09 -13.08 11.61
N SER A 76 1.15 -12.50 12.82
CA SER A 76 2.41 -12.18 13.50
C SER A 76 3.26 -13.43 13.72
N GLN A 77 2.67 -14.49 14.28
CA GLN A 77 3.36 -15.74 14.58
C GLN A 77 3.85 -16.45 13.31
N ALA A 78 3.08 -16.41 12.22
CA ALA A 78 3.47 -16.95 10.92
C ALA A 78 4.72 -16.26 10.33
N MET A 79 4.99 -15.02 10.76
CA MET A 79 6.14 -14.20 10.34
C MET A 79 7.11 -13.94 11.50
N GLY A 80 7.37 -14.97 12.30
CA GLY A 80 8.41 -14.93 13.35
C GLY A 80 8.10 -14.01 14.53
N GLY A 81 6.82 -13.73 14.80
CA GLY A 81 6.40 -12.80 15.85
C GLY A 81 6.55 -11.33 15.44
N SER A 82 6.63 -11.05 14.14
CA SER A 82 6.74 -9.68 13.62
C SER A 82 5.53 -8.82 13.99
N PHE A 83 5.75 -7.53 14.29
CA PHE A 83 4.69 -6.55 14.47
C PHE A 83 4.13 -6.04 13.12
N ASN A 84 4.83 -6.34 12.03
CA ASN A 84 4.49 -6.01 10.65
C ASN A 84 4.65 -7.24 9.74
N PRO A 85 3.83 -8.31 9.93
CA PRO A 85 3.93 -9.54 9.16
C PRO A 85 3.75 -9.35 7.65
N VAL A 86 2.93 -8.40 7.19
CA VAL A 86 2.77 -8.15 5.75
C VAL A 86 4.06 -7.58 5.16
N HIS A 87 4.74 -6.67 5.87
CA HIS A 87 6.03 -6.16 5.43
C HIS A 87 7.07 -7.26 5.26
N VAL A 88 7.17 -8.16 6.25
CA VAL A 88 8.13 -9.28 6.21
C VAL A 88 7.83 -10.14 4.99
N TYR A 89 6.58 -10.55 4.80
CA TYR A 89 6.17 -11.35 3.66
C TYR A 89 6.50 -10.66 2.32
N LEU A 90 6.07 -9.41 2.13
CA LEU A 90 6.25 -8.70 0.86
C LEU A 90 7.73 -8.44 0.55
N LEU A 91 8.46 -7.81 1.46
CA LEU A 91 9.81 -7.33 1.18
C LEU A 91 10.85 -8.45 1.24
N THR A 92 10.76 -9.34 2.23
CA THR A 92 11.83 -10.32 2.51
C THR A 92 11.58 -11.67 1.87
N GLU A 93 10.33 -12.14 1.82
CA GLU A 93 10.01 -13.46 1.24
C GLU A 93 9.69 -13.38 -0.25
N GLN A 94 8.98 -12.32 -0.68
CA GLN A 94 8.49 -12.20 -2.07
C GLN A 94 9.27 -11.20 -2.94
N GLY A 95 10.01 -10.26 -2.35
CA GLY A 95 10.65 -9.17 -3.09
C GLY A 95 9.66 -8.19 -3.75
N VAL A 96 8.43 -8.10 -3.22
CA VAL A 96 7.37 -7.20 -3.69
C VAL A 96 7.45 -5.87 -2.94
N HIS A 97 7.43 -4.76 -3.69
CA HIS A 97 7.57 -3.43 -3.11
C HIS A 97 6.31 -2.94 -2.39
N ILE A 98 6.52 -2.10 -1.38
CA ILE A 98 5.49 -1.41 -0.62
C ILE A 98 5.47 0.08 -0.99
N LEU A 99 4.27 0.66 -1.09
CA LEU A 99 4.07 2.11 -1.18
C LEU A 99 3.19 2.62 -0.03
N GLU A 100 3.67 3.62 0.67
CA GLU A 100 2.97 4.27 1.78
C GLU A 100 2.65 5.72 1.45
N PHE A 101 1.68 6.30 2.16
CA PHE A 101 1.29 7.71 2.01
C PHE A 101 0.86 8.14 0.59
N ASN A 102 0.25 7.24 -0.19
CA ASN A 102 -0.26 7.60 -1.51
C ASN A 102 -1.55 8.39 -1.36
N ASN A 103 -1.64 9.58 -1.95
CA ASN A 103 -2.91 10.28 -2.03
C ASN A 103 -3.77 9.67 -3.13
N LEU A 104 -4.81 8.94 -2.73
CA LEU A 104 -5.74 8.23 -3.63
C LEU A 104 -7.12 8.91 -3.71
N GLU A 105 -7.30 10.08 -3.07
CA GLU A 105 -8.61 10.72 -2.94
C GLU A 105 -9.22 11.08 -4.30
N GLN A 106 -8.44 11.74 -5.17
CA GLN A 106 -8.92 12.17 -6.48
C GLN A 106 -9.23 10.99 -7.41
N LEU A 107 -8.34 9.99 -7.46
CA LEU A 107 -8.57 8.76 -8.24
C LEU A 107 -9.86 8.05 -7.82
N ALA A 108 -10.10 7.97 -6.51
CA ALA A 108 -11.31 7.35 -5.98
C ALA A 108 -12.57 8.17 -6.30
N ALA A 109 -12.51 9.50 -6.18
CA ALA A 109 -13.61 10.39 -6.54
C ALA A 109 -13.99 10.26 -8.03
N ASP A 110 -12.97 10.20 -8.90
CA ASP A 110 -13.14 10.08 -10.35
C ASP A 110 -13.45 8.64 -10.80
N ARG A 111 -13.52 7.69 -9.87
CA ARG A 111 -13.70 6.26 -10.16
C ARG A 111 -12.68 5.75 -11.19
N ALA A 112 -11.44 6.23 -11.07
CA ALA A 112 -10.27 5.79 -11.84
C ALA A 112 -9.64 4.59 -11.14
N TYR A 113 -10.07 3.39 -11.55
CA TYR A 113 -9.64 2.14 -10.94
C TYR A 113 -8.57 1.39 -11.73
N GLU A 114 -8.39 1.75 -13.00
CA GLU A 114 -7.35 1.25 -13.89
C GLU A 114 -6.78 2.44 -14.67
N PHE A 115 -5.47 2.56 -14.67
CA PHE A 115 -4.72 3.68 -15.24
C PHE A 115 -3.26 3.27 -15.42
N ALA A 116 -2.54 3.99 -16.28
CA ALA A 116 -1.10 3.83 -16.38
C ALA A 116 -0.44 4.46 -15.13
N TYR A 117 0.32 3.64 -14.40
CA TYR A 117 1.04 4.07 -13.21
C TYR A 117 2.53 4.30 -13.53
N ILE A 118 2.99 5.52 -13.36
CA ILE A 118 4.38 5.91 -13.56
C ILE A 118 4.97 6.30 -12.21
N LEU A 119 6.04 5.63 -11.81
CA LEU A 119 6.73 5.90 -10.55
C LEU A 119 8.22 6.10 -10.83
N SER A 120 8.73 7.27 -10.45
CA SER A 120 10.17 7.52 -10.37
C SER A 120 10.64 7.47 -8.92
N THR A 121 11.77 6.82 -8.70
CA THR A 121 12.51 6.85 -7.44
C THR A 121 13.79 7.66 -7.59
N ASN A 122 14.31 8.14 -6.48
CA ASN A 122 15.63 8.73 -6.40
C ASN A 122 16.73 7.68 -6.67
N ALA A 123 17.65 7.98 -7.59
CA ALA A 123 18.79 7.12 -7.89
C ALA A 123 19.94 7.31 -6.87
N ILE A 124 19.76 6.79 -5.65
CA ILE A 124 20.77 6.84 -4.59
C ILE A 124 21.43 5.48 -4.43
N ARG A 125 22.74 5.41 -4.65
CA ARG A 125 23.52 4.17 -4.51
C ARG A 125 23.44 3.65 -3.07
N GLY A 126 23.12 2.37 -2.91
CA GLY A 126 23.08 1.68 -1.61
C GLY A 126 21.84 1.98 -0.77
N THR A 127 20.88 2.77 -1.27
CA THR A 127 19.61 2.93 -0.58
C THR A 127 18.81 1.64 -0.63
N VAL A 128 18.16 1.30 0.49
CA VAL A 128 17.26 0.14 0.62
C VAL A 128 15.79 0.53 0.49
N ALA A 129 15.50 1.84 0.48
CA ALA A 129 14.17 2.40 0.29
C ALA A 129 14.22 3.59 -0.68
N GLY A 130 13.21 3.68 -1.56
CA GLY A 130 12.96 4.90 -2.32
C GLY A 130 12.38 5.97 -1.41
N THR A 131 12.86 7.20 -1.52
CA THR A 131 12.33 8.35 -0.77
C THR A 131 11.93 9.46 -1.74
N ALA A 132 11.00 10.33 -1.33
CA ALA A 132 10.47 11.42 -2.16
C ALA A 132 9.90 10.95 -3.52
N LEU A 133 9.08 9.90 -3.47
CA LEU A 133 8.40 9.35 -4.65
C LEU A 133 7.59 10.43 -5.40
N ARG A 134 7.47 10.25 -6.72
CA ARG A 134 6.62 11.06 -7.60
C ARG A 134 5.72 10.13 -8.43
N PRO A 135 4.70 9.52 -7.80
CA PRO A 135 3.73 8.71 -8.53
C PRO A 135 2.85 9.59 -9.41
N ILE A 136 2.64 9.15 -10.65
CA ILE A 136 1.74 9.78 -11.62
C ILE A 136 0.78 8.71 -12.11
N ALA A 137 -0.51 9.01 -12.05
CA ALA A 137 -1.56 8.21 -12.67
C ALA A 137 -2.04 8.92 -13.94
N LEU A 138 -2.06 8.20 -15.07
CA LEU A 138 -2.55 8.70 -16.36
C LEU A 138 -3.72 7.83 -16.82
N ARG A 139 -4.85 8.47 -17.15
CA ARG A 139 -6.06 7.83 -17.64
C ARG A 139 -6.55 8.52 -18.90
#